data_AF-A0A1E4A2P0-F1
#
_entry.id   AF-A0A1E4A2P0-F1
#
_cell.length_a   1.000
_cell.length_b   1.000
_cell.length_c   1.000
_cell.angle_alpha   90.00
_cell.angle_beta   90.00
_cell.angle_gamma   90.00
#
_symmetry.space_group_name_H-M   'P 1'
#
loop_
_entity.id
_entity.type
_entity.pdbx_description
1 polymer ?
#
loop_
_entity_poly.entity_id
_entity_poly.type
_entity_poly.pdbx_seq_one_letter_code
_entity_poly.pdbx_strand_id
1 'polypeptide(L)'
;MALSKQFIKSKSAFKVTFSVPAEIAAGVKEVSVLGEFNGWDPNEAAKLKKQKDGSYKGAVELTGGREYQFRYLLDGEKWVNDLAADKYVSAGVAEEENSVVVL
;
A
#
# COMPACT_ATOMS: atom_id res chain seq x y z
N MET A 1 8.52 3.61 5.95
CA MET A 1 7.24 3.85 5.24
C MET A 1 6.31 4.61 6.16
N ALA A 2 5.23 5.18 5.62
CA ALA A 2 4.16 5.74 6.43
C ALA A 2 2.79 5.34 5.87
N LEU A 3 1.93 4.86 6.77
CA LEU A 3 0.55 4.50 6.49
C LEU A 3 -0.35 5.42 7.33
N SER A 4 -1.09 6.31 6.69
CA SER A 4 -2.01 7.23 7.40
C SER A 4 -3.45 6.97 7.02
N LYS A 5 -4.33 6.84 8.01
CA LYS A 5 -5.75 6.54 7.83
C LYS A 5 -6.57 7.76 8.22
N GLN A 6 -7.38 8.27 7.30
CA GLN A 6 -8.27 9.40 7.57
C GLN A 6 -9.71 9.01 7.28
N PHE A 7 -10.58 9.10 8.29
CA PHE A 7 -12.00 8.83 8.09
C PHE A 7 -12.68 9.97 7.30
N ILE A 8 -13.36 9.62 6.21
CA ILE A 8 -14.18 10.51 5.39
C ILE A 8 -15.64 10.30 5.79
N LYS A 9 -16.11 11.14 6.72
CA LYS A 9 -17.48 11.10 7.24
C LYS A 9 -18.56 11.15 6.14
N SER A 10 -18.34 11.92 5.08
CA SER A 10 -19.30 12.08 3.98
C SER A 10 -19.50 10.83 3.13
N LYS A 11 -18.54 9.89 3.13
CA LYS A 11 -18.58 8.66 2.34
C LYS A 11 -18.58 7.40 3.20
N SER A 12 -18.58 7.54 4.53
CA SER A 12 -18.39 6.43 5.48
C SER A 12 -17.20 5.52 5.11
N ALA A 13 -16.12 6.12 4.61
CA ALA A 13 -14.94 5.43 4.09
C ALA A 13 -13.67 5.97 4.75
N PHE A 14 -12.59 5.21 4.73
CA PHE A 14 -11.27 5.65 5.17
C PHE A 14 -10.39 5.91 3.95
N LYS A 15 -9.83 7.11 3.89
CA LYS A 15 -8.73 7.44 2.98
C LYS A 15 -7.43 6.94 3.60
N VAL A 16 -6.92 5.84 3.09
CA VAL A 16 -5.62 5.29 3.46
C VAL A 16 -4.59 5.85 2.51
N THR A 17 -3.61 6.56 3.07
CA THR A 17 -2.49 7.11 2.31
C THR A 17 -1.26 6.28 2.58
N PHE A 18 -0.68 5.80 1.50
CA PHE A 18 0.52 4.99 1.45
C PHE A 18 1.72 5.86 1.07
N SER A 19 2.84 5.64 1.73
CA SER A 19 4.07 6.39 1.51
C SER A 19 5.30 5.49 1.56
N VAL A 20 6.05 5.48 0.46
CA VAL A 20 7.34 4.78 0.34
C VAL A 20 8.46 5.82 0.34
N PRO A 21 9.40 5.77 1.30
CA PRO A 21 10.50 6.72 1.38
C PRO A 21 11.46 6.57 0.19
N ALA A 22 12.15 7.66 -0.16
CA ALA A 22 13.09 7.71 -1.28
C ALA A 22 14.21 6.66 -1.16
N GLU A 23 14.62 6.32 0.07
CA GLU A 23 15.65 5.31 0.34
C GLU A 23 15.25 3.90 -0.15
N ILE A 24 13.97 3.57 -0.04
CA ILE A 24 13.43 2.27 -0.48
C ILE A 24 13.09 2.30 -1.97
N ALA A 25 12.60 3.44 -2.46
CA ALA A 25 12.33 3.67 -3.88
C ALA A 25 13.55 4.16 -4.67
N ALA A 26 14.76 4.03 -4.11
CA ALA A 26 15.99 4.52 -4.74
C ALA A 26 16.25 3.73 -6.03
N GLY A 27 16.37 4.45 -7.15
CA GLY A 27 16.56 3.83 -8.46
C GLY A 27 15.28 3.24 -9.08
N VAL A 28 14.14 3.33 -8.40
CA VAL A 28 12.86 2.82 -8.88
C VAL A 28 12.14 3.88 -9.73
N LYS A 29 11.50 3.48 -10.83
CA LYS A 29 10.75 4.42 -11.69
C LYS A 29 9.30 4.52 -11.27
N GLU A 30 8.65 3.39 -11.01
CA GLU A 30 7.24 3.32 -10.62
C GLU A 30 7.05 2.55 -9.31
N VAL A 31 6.15 3.04 -8.45
CA VAL A 31 5.73 2.33 -7.25
C VAL A 31 4.21 2.23 -7.30
N SER A 32 3.67 1.04 -7.09
CA SER A 32 2.25 0.76 -7.08
C SER A 32 1.86 -0.01 -5.83
N VAL A 33 0.64 0.18 -5.32
CA VAL A 33 0.08 -0.65 -4.25
C VAL A 33 -0.91 -1.63 -4.84
N LEU A 34 -0.78 -2.89 -4.43
CA LEU A 34 -1.77 -3.93 -4.70
C LEU A 34 -2.25 -4.52 -3.38
N GLY A 35 -3.49 -4.98 -3.35
CA GLY A 35 -4.07 -5.58 -2.17
C GLY A 35 -5.46 -6.15 -2.44
N GLU A 36 -6.14 -6.59 -1.39
CA GLU A 36 -7.49 -7.15 -1.53
C GLU A 36 -8.50 -6.15 -2.11
N PHE A 37 -8.26 -4.85 -1.90
CA PHE A 37 -9.14 -3.78 -2.38
C PHE A 37 -9.13 -3.59 -3.91
N ASN A 38 -8.11 -4.09 -4.60
CA ASN A 38 -8.03 -4.11 -6.07
C ASN A 38 -7.84 -5.53 -6.62
N GLY A 39 -8.21 -6.54 -5.83
CA GLY A 39 -8.12 -7.95 -6.22
C GLY A 39 -6.70 -8.45 -6.49
N TRP A 40 -5.67 -7.76 -6.00
CA TRP A 40 -4.26 -8.02 -6.36
C TRP A 40 -3.97 -7.93 -7.87
N ASP A 41 -4.81 -7.20 -8.63
CA ASP A 41 -4.67 -7.06 -10.06
C ASP A 41 -3.65 -5.95 -10.42
N PRO A 42 -2.56 -6.26 -11.17
CA PRO A 42 -1.58 -5.27 -11.61
C PRO A 42 -2.15 -4.17 -12.50
N ASN A 43 -3.23 -4.43 -13.23
CA ASN A 43 -3.91 -3.44 -14.08
C ASN A 43 -4.74 -2.46 -13.24
N GLU A 44 -5.25 -2.90 -12.08
CA GLU A 44 -5.97 -2.05 -11.12
C GLU A 44 -5.05 -1.54 -9.99
N ALA A 45 -3.73 -1.64 -10.16
CA ALA A 45 -2.76 -1.23 -9.16
C ALA A 45 -2.84 0.28 -8.87
N ALA A 46 -2.87 0.63 -7.58
CA ALA A 46 -2.91 2.02 -7.15
C ALA A 46 -1.51 2.63 -7.26
N LYS A 47 -1.23 3.33 -8.37
CA LYS A 47 0.08 3.98 -8.62
C LYS A 47 0.35 5.13 -7.66
N LEU A 48 1.50 5.11 -6.99
CA LEU A 48 1.96 6.21 -6.15
C LEU A 48 2.65 7.27 -7.00
N LYS A 49 2.43 8.54 -6.64
CA LYS A 49 3.11 9.67 -7.28
C LYS A 49 4.42 9.96 -6.58
N LYS A 50 5.49 10.06 -7.37
CA LYS A 50 6.79 10.55 -6.91
C LYS A 50 6.66 12.00 -6.42
N GLN A 51 7.19 12.25 -5.24
CA GLN A 51 7.24 13.54 -4.57
C GLN A 51 8.59 14.21 -4.83
N LYS A 52 8.68 15.51 -4.53
CA LYS A 52 9.92 16.30 -4.75
C LYS A 52 11.09 15.84 -3.88
N ASP A 53 10.81 15.27 -2.72
CA ASP A 53 11.79 14.68 -1.81
C ASP A 53 12.25 13.27 -2.25
N GLY A 54 11.74 12.76 -3.38
CA GLY A 54 12.04 11.43 -3.90
C GLY A 54 11.19 10.31 -3.32
N SER A 55 10.34 10.59 -2.31
CA SER A 55 9.37 9.63 -1.79
C SER A 55 8.24 9.38 -2.79
N TYR A 56 7.51 8.28 -2.63
CA TYR A 56 6.32 7.98 -3.42
C TYR A 56 5.12 7.99 -2.50
N LYS A 57 4.04 8.66 -2.92
CA LYS A 57 2.81 8.79 -2.13
C LYS A 57 1.57 8.55 -2.97
N GLY A 58 0.64 7.75 -2.45
CA GLY A 58 -0.64 7.45 -3.07
C GLY A 58 -1.72 7.30 -2.00
N ALA A 59 -3.00 7.42 -2.38
CA ALA A 59 -4.09 7.20 -1.45
C ALA A 59 -5.20 6.38 -2.10
N VAL A 60 -5.81 5.51 -1.32
CA VAL A 60 -6.97 4.69 -1.68
C VAL A 60 -8.10 4.95 -0.71
N GLU A 61 -9.33 4.85 -1.19
CA GLU A 61 -10.52 4.92 -0.34
C GLU A 61 -10.99 3.50 -0.05
N LEU A 62 -11.02 3.11 1.23
CA LEU A 62 -11.37 1.78 1.70
C LEU A 62 -12.54 1.83 2.67
N THR A 63 -13.33 0.76 2.71
CA THR A 63 -14.45 0.65 3.64
C THR A 63 -13.92 0.34 5.05
N GLY A 64 -14.45 1.01 6.07
CA GLY A 64 -14.09 0.73 7.46
C GLY A 64 -14.74 -0.54 8.01
N GLY A 65 -14.27 -1.00 9.17
CA GLY A 65 -14.79 -2.16 9.87
C GLY A 65 -14.24 -3.50 9.36
N ARG A 66 -13.14 -3.47 8.60
CA ARG A 66 -12.48 -4.67 8.08
C ARG A 66 -10.99 -4.45 7.88
N GLU A 67 -10.30 -5.56 7.69
CA GLU A 67 -8.88 -5.60 7.41
C GLU A 67 -8.68 -5.79 5.90
N TYR A 68 -7.56 -5.27 5.40
CA TYR A 68 -7.15 -5.45 4.01
C TYR A 68 -5.68 -5.81 3.96
N GLN A 69 -5.35 -6.88 3.25
CA GLN A 69 -3.97 -7.20 2.90
C GLN A 69 -3.51 -6.37 1.70
N PHE A 70 -2.25 -5.94 1.72
CA PHE A 70 -1.63 -5.16 0.65
C PHE A 70 -0.11 -5.34 0.62
N ARG A 71 0.53 -5.03 -0.52
CA ARG A 71 1.98 -4.90 -0.69
C ARG A 71 2.29 -3.81 -1.72
N TYR A 72 3.51 -3.29 -1.66
CA TYR A 72 4.06 -2.39 -2.67
C TYR A 72 4.74 -3.19 -3.78
N LEU A 73 4.52 -2.80 -5.02
CA LEU A 73 5.20 -3.30 -6.20
C LEU A 73 6.06 -2.18 -6.79
N LEU A 74 7.37 -2.37 -6.77
CA LEU A 74 8.37 -1.43 -7.28
C LEU A 74 8.82 -1.92 -8.66
N ASP A 75 8.72 -1.03 -9.66
CA ASP A 75 8.99 -1.27 -11.08
C ASP A 75 8.28 -2.48 -11.70
N GLY A 76 7.21 -2.99 -11.07
CA GLY A 76 6.50 -4.17 -11.54
C GLY A 76 7.16 -5.50 -11.20
N GLU A 77 8.33 -5.48 -10.55
CA GLU A 77 9.15 -6.68 -10.32
C GLU A 77 9.37 -6.99 -8.84
N LYS A 78 9.51 -5.96 -8.00
CA LYS A 78 9.90 -6.13 -6.60
C LYS A 78 8.74 -5.86 -5.65
N TRP A 79 8.37 -6.88 -4.90
CA TRP A 79 7.37 -6.78 -3.85
C TRP A 79 7.97 -6.37 -2.50
N VAL A 80 7.40 -5.36 -1.86
CA VAL A 80 7.86 -4.83 -0.58
C VAL A 80 6.69 -4.67 0.38
N ASN A 81 6.91 -5.06 1.63
CA ASN A 81 5.96 -4.91 2.72
C ASN A 81 6.06 -3.51 3.34
N ASP A 82 4.94 -2.98 3.85
CA ASP A 82 4.94 -1.73 4.59
C ASP A 82 5.39 -1.99 6.03
N LEU A 83 6.54 -1.43 6.43
CA LEU A 83 7.04 -1.53 7.80
C LEU A 83 6.11 -0.88 8.86
N ALA A 84 5.22 0.01 8.42
CA ALA A 84 4.22 0.68 9.23
C ALA A 84 2.81 0.06 9.10
N ALA A 85 2.71 -1.16 8.55
CA ALA A 85 1.47 -1.93 8.55
C ALA A 85 1.00 -2.23 9.98
N ASP A 86 -0.31 -2.38 10.17
CA ASP A 86 -0.87 -2.73 11.47
C ASP A 86 -0.56 -4.18 11.85
N LYS A 87 -0.55 -5.08 10.86
CA LYS A 87 -0.22 -6.50 11.03
C LYS A 87 0.50 -7.04 9.80
N TYR A 88 1.06 -8.23 9.98
CA TYR A 88 1.57 -9.06 8.90
C TYR A 88 0.85 -10.40 8.97
N VAL A 89 0.48 -10.94 7.82
CA VAL A 89 -0.15 -12.25 7.71
C VAL A 89 0.57 -13.09 6.68
N SER A 90 0.71 -14.38 6.94
CA SER A 90 1.33 -15.31 6.00
C SER A 90 0.57 -15.31 4.67
N ALA A 91 1.29 -15.11 3.56
CA ALA A 91 0.73 -15.10 2.20
C ALA A 91 0.35 -16.51 1.70
N GLY A 92 0.49 -17.56 2.51
CA GLY A 92 0.11 -18.93 2.20
C GLY A 92 1.11 -19.69 1.32
N VAL A 93 2.15 -19.01 0.82
CA VAL A 93 3.28 -19.59 0.08
C VAL A 93 4.55 -19.23 0.85
N ALA A 94 5.37 -20.24 1.16
CA ALA A 94 6.66 -20.20 1.89
C ALA A 94 7.14 -18.84 2.41
N GLU A 95 7.25 -18.68 3.75
CA GLU A 95 7.87 -17.56 4.50
C GLU A 95 7.55 -16.11 4.04
N GLU A 96 6.66 -15.91 3.07
CA GLU A 96 6.25 -14.61 2.60
C GLU A 96 5.07 -14.09 3.41
N GLU A 97 5.16 -12.83 3.81
CA GLU A 97 4.12 -12.14 4.55
C GLU A 97 3.53 -11.01 3.70
N ASN A 98 2.23 -10.77 3.92
CA ASN A 98 1.50 -9.62 3.40
C ASN A 98 1.30 -8.60 4.51
N SER A 99 1.40 -7.33 4.16
CA SER A 99 1.09 -6.23 5.07
C SER A 99 -0.42 -6.10 5.20
N VAL A 100 -0.91 -5.78 6.40
CA VAL A 100 -2.34 -5.63 6.67
C VAL A 100 -2.61 -4.26 7.23
N VAL A 101 -3.64 -3.61 6.68
CA VAL A 101 -4.22 -2.38 7.23
C VAL A 101 -5.57 -2.70 7.88
N VAL A 102 -5.74 -2.26 9.12
CA VAL A 102 -6.99 -2.39 9.88
C VAL A 102 -7.71 -1.03 9.88
N LEU A 103 -8.98 -1.01 9.45
CA LEU A 103 -9.79 0.20 9.34
C LEU A 103 -11.08 0.13 10.16
#